data_AF-A0A3D5X6S6-F1
#
_entry.id   AF-A0A3D5X6S6-F1
#
_cell.length_a   1.000
_cell.length_b   1.000
_cell.length_c   1.000
_cell.angle_alpha   90.00
_cell.angle_beta   90.00
_cell.angle_gamma   90.00
#
_symmetry.space_group_name_H-M   'P 1'
#
loop_
_entity.id
_entity.type
_entity.pdbx_description
1 polymer ?
#
loop_
_entity_poly.entity_id
_entity_poly.type
_entity_poly.pdbx_seq_one_letter_code
_entity_poly.pdbx_strand_id
1 'polypeptide(L)'
;HKPIIISPHQIGVPQLRDRVFIPGILKEFAKHKELKIAVPESKRNITQAHSALNDSSNGEFSISNYEEYILGAWDEFLQGLNNKIIGFPVWANEFKTNDNILDLPKWKQEIILKNRKLYKDNQKHIDTWLKKHNCLKDFVRTHTKFEWQAGTSINSVWDGIIQFRPSGIRVKRPTEFPALVAMVHIPIIGWQKRRITPREAANLQRFPEDFKINPNPQQAYKQFGNSVNVDVVKFIAKQLFSDG
;
A
#
# COMPACT_ATOMS: atom_id res chain seq x y z
N HIS A 1 17.33 -27.23 -1.98
CA HIS A 1 15.90 -26.87 -1.86
C HIS A 1 15.66 -25.48 -2.46
N LYS A 2 14.59 -25.30 -3.23
CA LYS A 2 14.18 -23.96 -3.67
C LYS A 2 13.57 -23.21 -2.48
N PRO A 3 13.83 -21.90 -2.33
CA PRO A 3 13.21 -21.10 -1.28
C PRO A 3 11.70 -21.08 -1.46
N ILE A 4 10.97 -21.15 -0.35
CA ILE A 4 9.51 -21.01 -0.33
C ILE A 4 9.20 -19.53 -0.25
N ILE A 5 8.42 -19.02 -1.21
CA ILE A 5 7.96 -17.63 -1.20
C ILE A 5 6.47 -17.64 -0.95
N ILE A 6 6.05 -17.06 0.16
CA ILE A 6 4.64 -16.95 0.54
C ILE A 6 4.37 -15.58 1.15
N SER A 7 3.14 -15.12 0.94
CA SER A 7 2.64 -13.82 1.34
C SER A 7 1.34 -14.01 2.12
N PRO A 8 1.04 -13.21 3.16
CA PRO A 8 -0.14 -13.41 3.99
C PRO A 8 -1.46 -13.46 3.21
N HIS A 9 -1.60 -12.70 2.12
CA HIS A 9 -2.79 -12.73 1.27
C HIS A 9 -3.09 -14.09 0.62
N GLN A 10 -2.07 -14.93 0.39
CA GLN A 10 -2.26 -16.28 -0.17
C GLN A 10 -3.00 -17.22 0.79
N ILE A 11 -3.04 -16.88 2.08
CA ILE A 11 -3.76 -17.62 3.11
C ILE A 11 -4.90 -16.79 3.71
N GLY A 12 -5.39 -15.77 2.99
CA GLY A 12 -6.58 -14.99 3.37
C GLY A 12 -6.33 -13.84 4.35
N VAL A 13 -5.09 -13.47 4.65
CA VAL A 13 -4.79 -12.28 5.47
C VAL A 13 -4.63 -11.06 4.56
N PRO A 14 -5.29 -9.92 4.81
CA PRO A 14 -5.30 -8.78 3.89
C PRO A 14 -3.99 -7.96 3.92
N GLN A 15 -2.85 -8.61 3.64
CA GLN A 15 -1.55 -7.97 3.57
C GLN A 15 -0.70 -8.52 2.41
N LEU A 16 -0.13 -7.61 1.63
CA LEU A 16 0.87 -7.91 0.60
C LEU A 16 2.27 -7.77 1.20
N ARG A 17 2.87 -8.92 1.54
CA ARG A 17 4.24 -9.00 2.05
C ARG A 17 4.82 -10.37 1.77
N ASP A 18 5.55 -10.47 0.67
CA ASP A 18 6.22 -11.72 0.32
C ASP A 18 7.39 -11.97 1.28
N ARG A 19 7.52 -13.22 1.71
CA ARG A 19 8.54 -13.68 2.65
C ARG A 19 9.17 -14.96 2.12
N VAL A 20 10.49 -15.02 2.25
CA VAL A 20 11.28 -16.20 1.92
C VAL A 20 11.38 -17.06 3.18
N PHE A 21 10.99 -18.32 3.07
CA PHE A 21 11.16 -19.34 4.10
C PHE A 21 12.08 -20.44 3.57
N ILE A 22 13.03 -20.85 4.41
CA ILE A 22 14.02 -21.89 4.11
C ILE A 22 13.94 -22.92 5.24
N PRO A 23 12.94 -23.82 5.21
CA PRO A 23 12.84 -24.88 6.20
C PRO A 23 13.98 -25.88 5.99
N GLY A 24 14.58 -26.32 7.10
CA GLY A 24 15.66 -27.29 7.12
C GLY A 24 15.19 -28.62 7.70
N ILE A 25 15.78 -29.71 7.20
CA ILE A 25 15.64 -31.05 7.78
C ILE A 25 16.93 -31.37 8.53
N LEU A 26 16.82 -31.74 9.80
CA LEU A 26 17.93 -32.31 10.54
C LEU A 26 17.94 -33.83 10.30
N LYS A 27 18.92 -34.29 9.50
CA LYS A 27 18.95 -35.65 8.91
C LYS A 27 18.84 -36.79 9.93
N GLU A 28 19.37 -36.59 11.13
CA GLU A 28 19.36 -37.56 12.23
C GLU A 28 17.97 -37.82 12.82
N PHE A 29 17.03 -36.89 12.68
CA PHE A 29 15.67 -37.00 13.24
C PHE A 29 14.57 -37.16 12.18
N ALA A 30 14.92 -37.16 10.89
CA ALA A 30 13.94 -37.09 9.82
C ALA A 30 13.70 -38.43 9.13
N LYS A 31 12.45 -38.88 9.12
CA LYS A 31 12.02 -40.05 8.34
C LYS A 31 12.11 -39.81 6.83
N HIS A 32 11.98 -38.56 6.39
CA HIS A 32 12.00 -38.17 4.98
C HIS A 32 13.19 -37.26 4.65
N LYS A 33 13.77 -37.45 3.46
CA LYS A 33 14.93 -36.68 2.98
C LYS A 33 14.56 -35.42 2.19
N GLU A 34 13.28 -35.25 1.85
CA GLU A 34 12.78 -34.12 1.05
C GLU A 34 11.56 -33.48 1.71
N LEU A 35 11.58 -32.14 1.84
CA LEU A 35 10.43 -31.33 2.23
C LEU A 35 9.65 -30.87 0.99
N LYS A 36 8.34 -31.15 0.96
CA LYS A 36 7.42 -30.67 -0.09
C LYS A 36 6.32 -29.83 0.55
N ILE A 37 6.57 -28.53 0.66
CA ILE A 37 5.57 -27.58 1.16
C ILE A 37 4.77 -27.01 0.00
N ALA A 38 3.47 -27.22 0.01
CA ALA A 38 2.52 -26.63 -0.91
C ALA A 38 2.21 -25.19 -0.51
N VAL A 39 2.32 -24.27 -1.48
CA VAL A 39 1.97 -22.86 -1.30
C VAL A 39 0.77 -22.53 -2.20
N PRO A 40 -0.29 -21.90 -1.69
CA PRO A 40 -1.43 -21.48 -2.51
C PRO A 40 -1.01 -20.49 -3.60
N GLU A 41 -1.73 -20.43 -4.71
CA GLU A 41 -1.46 -19.43 -5.76
C GLU A 41 -1.58 -18.00 -5.24
N SER A 42 -0.70 -17.11 -5.71
CA SER A 42 -0.80 -15.67 -5.41
C SER A 42 -1.81 -15.00 -6.34
N LYS A 43 -3.00 -14.72 -5.80
CA LYS A 43 -4.03 -13.88 -6.41
C LYS A 43 -4.19 -12.60 -5.60
N ARG A 44 -4.05 -11.44 -6.24
CA ARG A 44 -4.17 -10.12 -5.59
C ARG A 44 -5.62 -9.61 -5.65
N ASN A 45 -5.99 -8.74 -4.72
CA ASN A 45 -7.31 -8.10 -4.62
C ASN A 45 -8.46 -9.08 -4.33
N ILE A 46 -8.17 -10.12 -3.54
CA ILE A 46 -9.13 -11.16 -3.16
C ILE A 46 -9.54 -11.08 -1.68
N THR A 47 -8.79 -10.30 -0.89
CA THR A 47 -9.02 -10.14 0.55
C THR A 47 -9.78 -8.85 0.84
N GLN A 48 -10.18 -8.65 2.10
CA GLN A 48 -10.93 -7.49 2.55
C GLN A 48 -10.15 -6.76 3.64
N ALA A 49 -9.80 -5.50 3.41
CA ALA A 49 -9.01 -4.70 4.36
C ALA A 49 -9.71 -4.56 5.71
N HIS A 50 -11.04 -4.40 5.69
CA HIS A 50 -11.89 -4.29 6.88
C HIS A 50 -11.69 -5.44 7.88
N SER A 51 -11.34 -6.65 7.43
CA SER A 51 -11.15 -7.80 8.31
C SER A 51 -9.98 -7.68 9.29
N ALA A 52 -9.09 -6.70 9.09
CA ALA A 52 -7.97 -6.41 9.99
C ALA A 52 -8.16 -5.13 10.82
N LEU A 53 -9.27 -4.41 10.61
CA LEU A 53 -9.58 -3.14 11.26
C LEU A 53 -10.46 -3.36 12.48
N ASN A 54 -10.35 -2.48 13.46
CA ASN A 54 -11.20 -2.45 14.64
C ASN A 54 -12.25 -1.34 14.49
N ASP A 55 -13.42 -1.53 15.09
CA ASP A 55 -14.49 -0.53 15.08
C ASP A 55 -14.10 0.67 15.94
N SER A 56 -13.77 1.77 15.27
CA SER A 56 -13.55 3.12 15.80
C SER A 56 -12.34 3.30 16.73
N SER A 57 -11.37 4.11 16.29
CA SER A 57 -10.50 4.83 17.23
C SER A 57 -11.18 6.15 17.58
N ASN A 58 -11.10 6.57 18.84
CA ASN A 58 -11.65 7.83 19.36
C ASN A 58 -10.90 9.07 18.85
N GLY A 59 -10.68 9.19 17.54
CA GLY A 59 -9.87 10.24 16.91
C GLY A 59 -8.36 10.06 17.07
N GLU A 60 -7.90 9.08 17.84
CA GLU A 60 -6.49 8.71 17.91
C GLU A 60 -6.00 8.22 16.53
N PHE A 61 -4.81 8.66 16.12
CA PHE A 61 -4.20 8.40 14.80
C PHE A 61 -4.85 9.10 13.59
N SER A 62 -5.71 10.10 13.81
CA SER A 62 -6.26 10.96 12.75
C SER A 62 -5.16 11.57 11.87
N ILE A 63 -5.46 11.76 10.59
CA ILE A 63 -4.58 12.52 9.70
C ILE A 63 -4.59 14.00 10.07
N SER A 64 -3.53 14.71 9.71
CA SER A 64 -3.47 16.17 9.94
C SER A 64 -4.36 16.93 8.95
N ASN A 65 -4.75 18.17 9.31
CA ASN A 65 -5.48 19.06 8.40
C ASN A 65 -4.78 19.26 7.06
N TYR A 66 -3.43 19.29 7.08
CA TYR A 66 -2.62 19.36 5.87
C TYR A 66 -2.82 18.12 4.99
N GLU A 67 -2.72 16.92 5.56
CA GLU A 67 -2.93 15.68 4.82
C GLU A 67 -4.35 15.60 4.27
N GLU A 68 -5.35 16.00 5.05
CA GLU A 68 -6.73 16.04 4.61
C GLU A 68 -6.94 16.99 3.42
N TYR A 69 -6.36 18.19 3.48
CA TYR A 69 -6.37 19.16 2.38
C TYR A 69 -5.76 18.58 1.09
N ILE A 70 -4.57 17.97 1.19
CA ILE A 70 -3.85 17.42 0.04
C ILE A 70 -4.63 16.25 -0.58
N LEU A 71 -5.19 15.37 0.25
CA LEU A 71 -5.99 14.23 -0.23
C LEU A 71 -7.31 14.70 -0.86
N GLY A 72 -7.95 15.72 -0.27
CA GLY A 72 -9.14 16.35 -0.85
C GLY A 72 -8.85 17.00 -2.21
N ALA A 73 -7.71 17.68 -2.34
CA ALA A 73 -7.28 18.24 -3.63
C ALA A 73 -7.08 17.14 -4.69
N TRP A 74 -6.43 16.03 -4.34
CA TRP A 74 -6.27 14.91 -5.28
C TRP A 74 -7.58 14.19 -5.60
N ASP A 75 -8.52 14.15 -4.65
CA ASP A 75 -9.86 13.63 -4.90
C ASP A 75 -10.62 14.49 -5.90
N GLU A 76 -10.62 15.82 -5.72
CA GLU A 76 -11.20 16.76 -6.68
C GLU A 76 -10.55 16.66 -8.07
N PHE A 77 -9.23 16.50 -8.13
CA PHE A 77 -8.51 16.23 -9.36
C PHE A 77 -9.11 15.01 -10.07
N LEU A 78 -9.25 13.88 -9.35
CA LEU A 78 -9.79 12.64 -9.89
C LEU A 78 -11.25 12.77 -10.34
N GLN A 79 -12.09 13.49 -9.60
CA GLN A 79 -13.52 13.59 -9.91
C GLN A 79 -13.80 14.29 -11.24
N GLY A 80 -12.97 15.27 -11.63
CA GLY A 80 -13.16 16.01 -12.89
C GLY A 80 -12.36 15.47 -14.08
N LEU A 81 -11.74 14.30 -13.98
CA LEU A 81 -11.13 13.65 -15.15
C LEU A 81 -12.19 13.00 -16.04
N ASN A 82 -12.00 13.12 -17.35
CA ASN A 82 -12.80 12.44 -18.37
C ASN A 82 -12.72 10.91 -18.25
N ASN A 83 -11.57 10.38 -17.81
CA ASN A 83 -11.36 8.96 -17.52
C ASN A 83 -10.58 8.81 -16.22
N LYS A 84 -11.16 8.06 -15.27
CA LYS A 84 -10.58 7.83 -13.94
C LYS A 84 -9.55 6.70 -13.90
N ILE A 85 -9.38 5.95 -14.99
CA ILE A 85 -8.37 4.90 -15.08
C ILE A 85 -7.02 5.52 -15.44
N ILE A 86 -6.21 5.79 -14.41
CA ILE A 86 -4.83 6.28 -14.56
C ILE A 86 -3.86 5.13 -14.32
N GLY A 87 -3.29 4.58 -15.40
CA GLY A 87 -2.34 3.46 -15.35
C GLY A 87 -0.87 3.85 -15.11
N PHE A 88 -0.59 5.09 -14.68
CA PHE A 88 0.76 5.63 -14.53
C PHE A 88 0.80 6.68 -13.41
N PRO A 89 1.96 6.97 -12.82
CA PRO A 89 2.07 8.01 -11.81
C PRO A 89 1.84 9.40 -12.44
N VAL A 90 0.94 10.16 -11.84
CA VAL A 90 0.65 11.54 -12.18
C VAL A 90 1.73 12.43 -11.56
N TRP A 91 2.41 13.21 -12.39
CA TRP A 91 3.41 14.20 -11.99
C TRP A 91 2.90 15.58 -12.40
N ALA A 92 2.30 16.31 -11.46
CA ALA A 92 1.65 17.59 -11.78
C ALA A 92 2.60 18.63 -12.41
N ASN A 93 3.89 18.55 -12.08
CA ASN A 93 4.92 19.41 -12.65
C ASN A 93 5.12 19.21 -14.15
N GLU A 94 4.67 18.10 -14.74
CA GLU A 94 4.82 17.82 -16.17
C GLU A 94 3.61 18.26 -17.02
N PHE A 95 2.57 18.81 -16.41
CA PHE A 95 1.35 19.19 -17.13
C PHE A 95 1.58 20.30 -18.16
N LYS A 96 2.28 21.37 -17.78
CA LYS A 96 2.49 22.56 -18.63
C LYS A 96 3.89 22.66 -19.23
N THR A 97 4.73 21.63 -19.06
CA THR A 97 6.11 21.65 -19.56
C THR A 97 6.14 21.27 -21.04
N ASN A 98 6.96 21.97 -21.81
CA ASN A 98 7.30 21.61 -23.19
C ASN A 98 8.79 21.27 -23.34
N ASP A 99 9.47 21.01 -22.22
CA ASP A 99 10.89 20.71 -22.18
C ASP A 99 11.22 19.51 -23.07
N ASN A 100 12.40 19.57 -23.68
CA ASN A 100 12.96 18.47 -24.46
C ASN A 100 13.26 17.28 -23.52
N ILE A 101 12.75 16.10 -23.87
CA ILE A 101 12.89 14.87 -23.09
C ILE A 101 13.79 13.83 -23.75
N LEU A 102 14.37 14.12 -24.93
CA LEU A 102 15.11 13.14 -25.73
C LEU A 102 16.33 12.55 -25.00
N ASP A 103 16.96 13.33 -24.12
CA ASP A 103 18.13 12.92 -23.34
C ASP A 103 17.77 12.08 -22.10
N LEU A 104 16.48 11.90 -21.80
CA LEU A 104 16.03 11.13 -20.64
C LEU A 104 15.91 9.63 -20.98
N PRO A 105 15.99 8.72 -19.98
CA PRO A 105 15.69 7.30 -20.21
C PRO A 105 14.28 7.08 -20.77
N LYS A 106 14.12 6.12 -21.70
CA LYS A 106 12.83 5.83 -22.39
C LYS A 106 11.63 5.71 -21.45
N TRP A 107 11.78 4.96 -20.36
CA TRP A 107 10.70 4.79 -19.37
C TRP A 107 10.23 6.11 -18.74
N LYS A 108 11.15 7.08 -18.56
CA LYS A 108 10.82 8.40 -18.00
C LYS A 108 10.14 9.27 -19.04
N GLN A 109 10.60 9.22 -20.28
CA GLN A 109 9.94 9.88 -21.41
C GLN A 109 8.49 9.44 -21.53
N GLU A 110 8.22 8.13 -21.45
CA GLU A 110 6.87 7.57 -21.51
C GLU A 110 5.95 8.12 -20.41
N ILE A 111 6.44 8.23 -19.17
CA ILE A 111 5.65 8.80 -18.07
C ILE A 111 5.36 10.28 -18.31
N ILE A 112 6.35 11.06 -18.76
CA ILE A 112 6.16 12.49 -19.05
C ILE A 112 5.14 12.68 -20.18
N LEU A 113 5.26 11.92 -21.27
CA LEU A 113 4.32 11.98 -22.39
C LEU A 113 2.89 11.62 -21.97
N LYS A 114 2.72 10.60 -21.12
CA LYS A 114 1.42 10.22 -20.54
C LYS A 114 0.83 11.35 -19.68
N ASN A 115 1.65 12.03 -18.88
CA ASN A 115 1.20 13.17 -18.07
C ASN A 115 0.82 14.40 -18.92
N ARG A 116 1.63 14.74 -19.93
CA ARG A 116 1.31 15.83 -20.87
C ARG A 116 0.02 15.53 -21.64
N LYS A 117 -0.19 14.27 -22.03
CA LYS A 117 -1.44 13.84 -22.66
C LYS A 117 -2.64 13.94 -21.71
N LEU A 118 -2.50 13.44 -20.46
CA LEU A 118 -3.54 13.58 -19.43
C LEU A 118 -3.95 15.03 -19.23
N TYR A 119 -2.97 15.94 -19.18
CA TYR A 119 -3.21 17.37 -19.10
C TYR A 119 -4.00 17.90 -20.29
N LYS A 120 -3.54 17.64 -21.52
CA LYS A 120 -4.21 18.09 -22.75
C LYS A 120 -5.66 17.61 -22.83
N ASP A 121 -5.89 16.34 -22.49
CA ASP A 121 -7.22 15.72 -22.55
C ASP A 121 -8.17 16.30 -21.48
N ASN A 122 -7.67 16.93 -20.41
CA ASN A 122 -8.46 17.44 -19.27
C ASN A 122 -8.13 18.91 -18.92
N GLN A 123 -7.67 19.69 -19.88
CA GLN A 123 -7.01 20.98 -19.64
C GLN A 123 -7.87 21.95 -18.80
N LYS A 124 -9.14 22.15 -19.17
CA LYS A 124 -10.05 23.06 -18.47
C LYS A 124 -10.20 22.72 -16.99
N HIS A 125 -10.35 21.43 -16.67
CA HIS A 125 -10.45 20.94 -15.31
C HIS A 125 -9.14 21.12 -14.56
N ILE A 126 -8.03 20.66 -15.12
CA ILE A 126 -6.72 20.71 -14.46
C ILE A 126 -6.25 22.15 -14.24
N ASP A 127 -6.51 23.07 -15.17
CA ASP A 127 -6.20 24.49 -14.98
C ASP A 127 -7.00 25.11 -13.84
N THR A 128 -8.30 24.79 -13.75
CA THR A 128 -9.17 25.23 -12.66
C THR A 128 -8.68 24.68 -11.31
N TRP A 129 -8.34 23.39 -11.27
CA TRP A 129 -7.80 22.70 -10.11
C TRP A 129 -6.46 23.30 -9.66
N LEU A 130 -5.51 23.52 -10.57
CA LEU A 130 -4.23 24.16 -10.28
C LEU A 130 -4.43 25.56 -9.68
N LYS A 131 -5.31 26.37 -10.28
CA LYS A 131 -5.60 27.73 -9.78
C LYS A 131 -6.22 27.68 -8.38
N LYS A 132 -7.17 26.77 -8.14
CA LYS A 132 -7.83 26.60 -6.84
C LYS A 132 -6.85 26.24 -5.73
N HIS A 133 -5.86 25.39 -6.03
CA HIS A 133 -4.86 24.92 -5.07
C HIS A 133 -3.52 25.67 -5.15
N ASN A 134 -3.55 26.98 -5.47
CA ASN A 134 -2.37 27.86 -5.49
C ASN A 134 -1.19 27.30 -6.30
N CYS A 135 -1.49 26.68 -7.45
CA CYS A 135 -0.54 25.98 -8.31
C CYS A 135 0.35 24.99 -7.55
N LEU A 136 -0.20 24.37 -6.50
CA LEU A 136 0.46 23.40 -5.62
C LEU A 136 1.68 23.93 -4.87
N LYS A 137 1.82 25.27 -4.71
CA LYS A 137 2.94 25.87 -3.96
C LYS A 137 2.94 25.47 -2.48
N ASP A 138 1.76 25.20 -1.92
CA ASP A 138 1.59 24.75 -0.53
C ASP A 138 1.84 23.25 -0.36
N PHE A 139 2.10 22.51 -1.46
CA PHE A 139 2.38 21.08 -1.43
C PHE A 139 3.87 20.87 -1.23
N VAL A 140 4.24 19.94 -0.37
CA VAL A 140 5.60 19.40 -0.37
C VAL A 140 5.85 18.75 -1.73
N ARG A 141 7.08 18.89 -2.26
CA ARG A 141 7.46 18.45 -3.62
C ARG A 141 7.05 17.01 -3.95
N THR A 142 7.06 16.10 -2.99
CA THR A 142 6.65 14.71 -3.21
C THR A 142 5.13 14.57 -3.32
N HIS A 143 4.35 15.42 -2.63
CA HIS A 143 2.90 15.39 -2.60
C HIS A 143 2.25 15.93 -3.89
N THR A 144 3.04 16.55 -4.78
CA THR A 144 2.61 16.90 -6.15
C THR A 144 2.61 15.70 -7.11
N LYS A 145 3.01 14.52 -6.62
CA LYS A 145 2.97 13.26 -7.35
C LYS A 145 1.88 12.37 -6.77
N PHE A 146 1.09 11.77 -7.65
CA PHE A 146 -0.06 10.95 -7.28
C PHE A 146 -0.11 9.66 -8.08
N GLU A 147 -0.49 8.57 -7.43
CA GLU A 147 -0.54 7.25 -8.04
C GLU A 147 -1.85 6.54 -7.69
N TRP A 148 -2.75 6.49 -8.67
CA TRP A 148 -4.03 5.79 -8.57
C TRP A 148 -3.87 4.32 -8.93
N GLN A 149 -3.89 3.43 -7.93
CA GLN A 149 -3.80 1.98 -8.11
C GLN A 149 -5.11 1.26 -7.78
N ALA A 150 -6.24 1.95 -7.90
CA ALA A 150 -7.55 1.36 -7.63
C ALA A 150 -8.37 1.05 -8.90
N GLY A 151 -7.96 1.57 -10.06
CA GLY A 151 -8.71 1.39 -11.31
C GLY A 151 -10.13 1.92 -11.17
N THR A 152 -11.13 1.09 -11.49
CA THR A 152 -12.56 1.42 -11.32
C THR A 152 -13.16 0.84 -10.03
N SER A 153 -12.35 0.20 -9.18
CA SER A 153 -12.86 -0.51 -8.00
C SER A 153 -13.37 0.42 -6.90
N ILE A 154 -12.93 1.68 -6.91
CA ILE A 154 -13.39 2.74 -6.02
C ILE A 154 -13.50 4.04 -6.80
N ASN A 155 -14.25 5.02 -6.28
CA ASN A 155 -14.53 6.28 -6.99
C ASN A 155 -13.88 7.50 -6.35
N SER A 156 -13.49 7.42 -5.08
CA SER A 156 -12.84 8.50 -4.35
C SER A 156 -11.50 8.04 -3.74
N VAL A 157 -10.60 9.00 -3.53
CA VAL A 157 -9.41 8.81 -2.70
C VAL A 157 -9.79 8.27 -1.32
N TRP A 158 -10.92 8.73 -0.77
CA TRP A 158 -11.41 8.38 0.56
C TRP A 158 -11.90 6.93 0.65
N ASP A 159 -12.16 6.26 -0.46
CA ASP A 159 -12.56 4.84 -0.44
C ASP A 159 -11.36 3.89 -0.37
N GLY A 160 -10.14 4.43 -0.45
CA GLY A 160 -8.92 3.65 -0.64
C GLY A 160 -8.05 3.48 0.60
N ILE A 161 -7.05 2.62 0.47
CA ILE A 161 -5.89 2.58 1.35
C ILE A 161 -4.85 3.54 0.79
N ILE A 162 -4.50 4.56 1.56
CA ILE A 162 -3.68 5.70 1.14
C ILE A 162 -2.30 5.61 1.78
N GLN A 163 -1.25 5.98 1.03
CA GLN A 163 0.10 6.08 1.56
C GLN A 163 0.86 7.28 1.01
N PHE A 164 1.38 8.09 1.91
CA PHE A 164 2.39 9.09 1.60
C PHE A 164 3.75 8.41 1.48
N ARG A 165 4.41 8.51 0.33
CA ARG A 165 5.72 7.90 0.04
C ARG A 165 6.70 8.97 -0.46
N PRO A 166 8.03 8.73 -0.45
CA PRO A 166 9.00 9.67 -1.01
C PRO A 166 8.80 9.83 -2.53
N SER A 167 8.15 8.86 -3.18
CA SER A 167 7.81 8.88 -4.60
C SER A 167 6.49 9.60 -4.91
N GLY A 168 5.65 9.89 -3.92
CA GLY A 168 4.31 10.45 -4.12
C GLY A 168 3.25 9.84 -3.21
N ILE A 169 2.02 10.33 -3.36
CA ILE A 169 0.83 9.81 -2.68
C ILE A 169 0.27 8.67 -3.51
N ARG A 170 0.08 7.51 -2.90
CA ARG A 170 -0.48 6.33 -3.56
C ARG A 170 -1.81 5.95 -2.93
N VAL A 171 -2.80 5.67 -3.77
CA VAL A 171 -4.10 5.16 -3.34
C VAL A 171 -4.32 3.78 -3.95
N LYS A 172 -4.64 2.79 -3.11
CA LYS A 172 -4.91 1.42 -3.51
C LYS A 172 -6.34 1.02 -3.16
N ARG A 173 -6.81 -0.05 -3.82
CA ARG A 173 -8.06 -0.73 -3.46
C ARG A 173 -8.07 -1.12 -1.97
N PRO A 174 -9.23 -1.09 -1.30
CA PRO A 174 -9.38 -1.49 0.10
C PRO A 174 -9.41 -3.02 0.29
N THR A 175 -8.49 -3.73 -0.39
CA THR A 175 -8.39 -5.19 -0.35
C THR A 175 -7.22 -5.62 0.52
N GLU A 176 -5.99 -5.28 0.11
CA GLU A 176 -4.77 -5.65 0.83
C GLU A 176 -4.01 -4.42 1.31
N PHE A 177 -3.62 -4.44 2.58
CA PHE A 177 -2.65 -3.50 3.09
C PHE A 177 -1.25 -3.76 2.51
N PRO A 178 -0.52 -2.70 2.18
CA PRO A 178 0.89 -2.80 1.82
C PRO A 178 1.72 -3.20 3.05
N ALA A 179 2.92 -3.73 2.80
CA ALA A 179 3.87 -4.06 3.86
C ALA A 179 4.11 -2.86 4.79
N LEU A 180 4.03 -3.12 6.11
CA LEU A 180 4.44 -2.17 7.13
C LEU A 180 5.97 -2.13 7.14
N VAL A 181 6.56 -1.07 6.61
CA VAL A 181 8.00 -0.80 6.71
C VAL A 181 8.18 0.41 7.61
N ALA A 182 9.24 0.40 8.42
CA ALA A 182 9.43 1.28 9.57
C ALA A 182 8.99 2.75 9.37
N MET A 183 8.23 3.25 10.35
CA MET A 183 7.91 4.64 10.74
C MET A 183 7.30 5.62 9.70
N VAL A 184 7.58 5.54 8.39
CA VAL A 184 7.27 6.65 7.46
C VAL A 184 6.03 6.41 6.58
N HIS A 185 5.56 5.17 6.43
CA HIS A 185 4.51 4.83 5.45
C HIS A 185 3.33 4.06 6.04
N ILE A 186 2.96 4.39 7.28
CA ILE A 186 1.79 3.81 7.94
C ILE A 186 0.56 4.11 7.05
N PRO A 187 -0.16 3.08 6.58
CA PRO A 187 -1.31 3.28 5.71
C PRO A 187 -2.40 4.10 6.39
N ILE A 188 -3.02 4.99 5.62
CA ILE A 188 -4.22 5.73 5.99
C ILE A 188 -5.43 4.99 5.41
N ILE A 189 -6.44 4.83 6.25
CA ILE A 189 -7.75 4.30 5.90
C ILE A 189 -8.59 5.50 5.46
N GLY A 190 -8.83 5.68 4.16
CA GLY A 190 -9.45 6.88 3.63
C GLY A 190 -10.81 7.18 4.29
N TRP A 191 -11.66 6.17 4.45
CA TRP A 191 -13.03 6.34 4.92
C TRP A 191 -13.11 6.61 6.42
N GLN A 192 -12.01 6.39 7.15
CA GLN A 192 -11.89 6.73 8.57
C GLN A 192 -10.94 7.91 8.82
N LYS A 193 -10.34 8.48 7.76
CA LYS A 193 -9.39 9.62 7.81
C LYS A 193 -8.32 9.48 8.91
N ARG A 194 -7.81 8.26 9.09
CA ARG A 194 -6.81 7.95 10.12
C ARG A 194 -5.82 6.91 9.64
N ARG A 195 -4.69 6.81 10.32
CA ARG A 195 -3.76 5.70 10.16
C ARG A 195 -4.29 4.44 10.86
N ILE A 196 -3.86 3.27 10.41
CA ILE A 196 -4.08 2.03 11.17
C ILE A 196 -3.44 2.15 12.56
N THR A 197 -4.04 1.54 13.58
CA THR A 197 -3.52 1.51 14.96
C THR A 197 -2.44 0.43 15.12
N PRO A 198 -1.65 0.43 16.21
CA PRO A 198 -0.73 -0.67 16.51
C PRO A 198 -1.43 -2.02 16.64
N ARG A 199 -2.67 -2.05 17.16
CA ARG A 199 -3.46 -3.27 17.28
C ARG A 199 -3.90 -3.81 15.92
N GLU A 200 -4.31 -2.94 15.01
CA GLU A 200 -4.64 -3.33 13.62
C GLU A 200 -3.39 -3.80 12.87
N ALA A 201 -2.23 -3.16 13.09
CA ALA A 201 -0.96 -3.63 12.57
C ALA A 201 -0.58 -5.04 13.08
N ALA A 202 -0.87 -5.34 14.35
CA ALA A 202 -0.69 -6.66 14.93
C ALA A 202 -1.68 -7.69 14.35
N ASN A 203 -2.93 -7.29 14.09
CA ASN A 203 -3.95 -8.12 13.43
C ASN A 203 -3.53 -8.50 12.01
N LEU A 204 -2.93 -7.57 11.25
CA LEU A 204 -2.32 -7.84 9.94
C LEU A 204 -1.18 -8.85 10.00
N GLN A 205 -0.50 -8.97 11.14
CA GLN A 205 0.51 -10.00 11.39
C GLN A 205 -0.07 -11.26 12.07
N ARG A 206 -1.38 -11.33 12.31
CA ARG A 206 -2.09 -12.41 13.00
C ARG A 206 -1.57 -12.71 14.41
N PHE A 207 -1.08 -11.68 15.11
CA PHE A 207 -0.78 -11.82 16.54
C PHE A 207 -2.07 -11.99 17.34
N PRO A 208 -2.07 -12.83 18.40
CA PRO A 208 -3.19 -12.98 19.32
C PRO A 208 -3.70 -11.64 19.89
N GLU A 209 -4.95 -11.62 20.34
CA GLU A 209 -5.58 -10.42 20.92
C GLU A 209 -4.89 -9.99 22.22
N ASP A 210 -4.46 -10.97 23.03
CA ASP A 210 -3.74 -10.79 24.29
C ASP A 210 -2.24 -10.48 24.13
N PHE A 211 -1.75 -10.38 22.89
CA PHE A 211 -0.36 -10.02 22.61
C PHE A 211 -0.04 -8.62 23.17
N LYS A 212 1.00 -8.54 24.00
CA LYS A 212 1.45 -7.29 24.62
C LYS A 212 2.09 -6.37 23.59
N ILE A 213 1.37 -5.33 23.18
CA ILE A 213 1.84 -4.32 22.24
C ILE A 213 2.74 -3.31 22.97
N ASN A 214 3.82 -2.88 22.33
CA ASN A 214 4.67 -1.82 22.87
C ASN A 214 3.84 -0.54 23.06
N PRO A 215 3.86 0.09 24.25
CA PRO A 215 3.08 1.31 24.51
C PRO A 215 3.52 2.49 23.64
N ASN A 216 4.73 2.48 23.10
CA ASN A 216 5.17 3.46 22.11
C ASN A 216 4.73 2.99 20.70
N PRO A 217 3.81 3.70 20.02
CA PRO A 217 3.29 3.29 18.72
C PRO A 217 4.38 3.17 17.65
N GLN A 218 5.38 4.05 17.67
CA GLN A 218 6.48 4.03 16.69
C GLN A 218 7.31 2.74 16.81
N GLN A 219 7.58 2.31 18.04
CA GLN A 219 8.25 1.04 18.30
C GLN A 219 7.35 -0.15 17.95
N ALA A 220 6.06 -0.09 18.27
CA ALA A 220 5.11 -1.13 17.89
C ALA A 220 5.05 -1.34 16.37
N TYR A 221 4.90 -0.26 15.58
CA TYR A 221 4.93 -0.35 14.11
C TYR A 221 6.25 -0.89 13.57
N LYS A 222 7.38 -0.54 14.20
CA LYS A 222 8.69 -1.09 13.84
C LYS A 222 8.78 -2.59 14.12
N GLN A 223 8.28 -3.03 15.27
CA GLN A 223 8.22 -4.45 15.65
C GLN A 223 7.36 -5.23 14.66
N PHE A 224 6.09 -4.86 14.48
CA PHE A 224 5.19 -5.54 13.53
C PHE A 224 5.65 -5.43 12.08
N GLY A 225 6.29 -4.31 11.73
CA GLY A 225 6.91 -4.12 10.42
C GLY A 225 8.13 -4.99 10.17
N ASN A 226 8.74 -5.58 11.20
CA ASN A 226 9.84 -6.55 11.07
C ASN A 226 9.42 -7.98 11.37
N SER A 227 8.27 -8.19 12.01
CA SER A 227 7.71 -9.51 12.27
C SER A 227 7.39 -10.28 10.98
N VAL A 228 7.36 -11.60 11.15
CA VAL A 228 6.71 -12.53 10.23
C VAL A 228 5.26 -12.71 10.65
N ASN A 229 4.38 -12.94 9.69
CA ASN A 229 2.97 -13.21 9.98
C ASN A 229 2.84 -14.59 10.66
N VAL A 230 2.14 -14.64 11.80
CA VAL A 230 2.03 -15.82 12.65
C VAL A 230 1.34 -16.98 11.93
N ASP A 231 0.28 -16.71 11.18
CA ASP A 231 -0.47 -17.77 10.48
C ASP A 231 0.30 -18.33 9.28
N VAL A 232 1.13 -17.52 8.62
CA VAL A 232 2.06 -18.01 7.59
C VAL A 232 3.07 -19.00 8.20
N VAL A 233 3.64 -18.67 9.37
CA VAL A 233 4.55 -19.57 10.08
C VAL A 233 3.85 -20.86 10.48
N LYS A 234 2.64 -20.77 11.07
CA LYS A 234 1.83 -21.94 11.42
C LYS A 234 1.50 -22.80 10.20
N PHE A 235 1.19 -22.18 9.06
CA PHE A 235 0.88 -22.88 7.81
C PHE A 235 2.06 -23.72 7.33
N ILE A 236 3.27 -23.15 7.34
CA ILE A 236 4.50 -23.86 6.98
C ILE A 236 4.83 -24.95 8.02
N ALA A 237 4.75 -24.61 9.30
CA ALA A 237 5.06 -25.54 10.40
C ALA A 237 4.12 -26.75 10.41
N LYS A 238 2.81 -26.57 10.14
CA LYS A 238 1.87 -27.68 10.03
C LYS A 238 2.28 -28.69 8.97
N GLN A 239 2.70 -28.22 7.79
CA GLN A 239 3.18 -29.12 6.74
C GLN A 239 4.50 -29.79 7.13
N LEU A 240 5.42 -29.03 7.74
CA LEU A 240 6.70 -29.56 8.24
C LEU A 240 6.53 -30.70 9.25
N PHE A 241 5.56 -30.60 10.16
CA PHE A 241 5.32 -31.60 11.21
C PHE A 241 4.27 -32.65 10.84
N SER A 242 3.43 -32.43 9.82
CA SER A 242 2.50 -33.45 9.32
C SER A 242 3.22 -34.50 8.45
N ASP A 243 4.35 -34.12 7.85
CA ASP A 243 5.26 -35.01 7.12
C ASP A 243 6.24 -35.78 8.06
N GLY A 244 6.03 -35.77 9.39
CA GLY A 244 6.93 -36.34 10.41
C GLY A 244 6.49 -37.67 11.02
#